data_AF-A0AAV2CX59-F1
#
_entry.id   AF-A0AAV2CX59-F1
#
_cell.length_a   1.000
_cell.length_b   1.000
_cell.length_c   1.000
_cell.angle_alpha   90.00
_cell.angle_beta   90.00
_cell.angle_gamma   90.00
#
_symmetry.space_group_name_H-M   'P 1'
#
loop_
_entity.id
_entity.type
_entity.pdbx_description
1 polymer ?
#
loop_
_entity_poly.entity_id
_entity_poly.type
_entity_poly.pdbx_seq_one_letter_code
_entity_poly.pdbx_strand_id
1 'polypeptide(L)'
;MPPQVADCKPPLPFPTRVYKDRLEAECGGFMDILKKLCITIPFLEAMVHMPRYAKYLKGLLAKKTKYEDLANVTLGEECSTCILNKLPKKQPDTGSFTIPLCIGNHHIEKSLADLGATINVMPYKFLESCIWVN
;
A
#
# COMPACT_ATOMS: atom_id res chain seq x y z
N MET A 1 -44.30 53.10 22.88
CA MET A 1 -42.86 52.94 22.59
C MET A 1 -42.66 51.49 22.16
N PRO A 2 -42.21 51.18 20.93
CA PRO A 2 -42.01 49.79 20.54
C PRO A 2 -40.89 49.17 21.39
N PRO A 3 -41.00 47.88 21.77
CA PRO A 3 -40.00 47.23 22.61
C PRO A 3 -38.68 47.11 21.84
N GLN A 4 -37.57 47.41 22.51
CA GLN A 4 -36.23 47.20 21.98
C GLN A 4 -36.04 45.69 21.74
N VAL A 5 -35.79 45.30 20.50
CA VAL A 5 -35.45 43.92 20.14
C VAL A 5 -34.06 43.64 20.73
N ALA A 6 -34.03 42.83 21.80
CA ALA A 6 -32.78 42.28 22.29
C ALA A 6 -32.14 41.47 21.16
N ASP A 7 -30.91 41.82 20.82
CA ASP A 7 -30.11 41.15 19.79
C ASP A 7 -29.71 39.76 20.32
N CYS A 8 -30.64 38.81 20.22
CA CYS A 8 -30.47 37.44 20.66
C CYS A 8 -29.59 36.72 19.63
N LYS A 9 -28.26 36.83 19.79
CA LYS A 9 -27.35 35.89 19.12
C LYS A 9 -27.71 34.48 19.58
N PRO A 10 -28.16 33.59 18.69
CA PRO A 10 -28.54 32.25 19.09
C PRO A 10 -27.30 31.55 19.69
N PRO A 11 -27.47 30.76 20.76
CA PRO A 11 -26.38 29.98 21.31
C PRO A 11 -25.82 29.10 20.19
N LEU A 12 -24.50 29.12 20.03
CA LEU A 12 -23.84 28.34 18.99
C LEU A 12 -24.29 26.87 19.11
N PRO A 13 -24.76 26.25 18.02
CA PRO A 13 -25.05 24.84 18.06
C PRO A 13 -23.71 24.15 18.32
N PHE A 14 -23.58 23.50 19.47
CA PHE A 14 -22.39 22.80 19.97
C PHE A 14 -21.25 23.69 20.54
N PRO A 15 -21.46 24.35 21.69
CA PRO A 15 -20.43 25.15 22.37
C PRO A 15 -19.18 24.34 22.71
N THR A 16 -19.38 23.06 23.04
CA THR A 16 -18.31 22.11 23.39
C THR A 16 -17.36 21.85 22.23
N ARG A 17 -17.82 21.95 20.98
CA ARG A 17 -17.00 21.74 19.79
C ARG A 17 -15.97 22.85 19.63
N VAL A 18 -16.39 24.10 19.85
CA VAL A 18 -15.51 25.28 19.82
C VAL A 18 -14.45 25.22 20.93
N TYR A 19 -14.83 24.76 22.14
CA TYR A 19 -13.88 24.55 23.22
C TYR A 19 -12.88 23.43 22.93
N LYS A 20 -13.33 22.34 22.29
CA LYS A 20 -12.48 21.21 21.90
C LYS A 20 -11.49 21.60 20.80
N ASP A 21 -11.94 22.35 19.80
CA ASP A 21 -11.10 22.84 18.72
C ASP A 21 -10.02 23.80 19.25
N ARG A 22 -10.35 24.65 20.24
CA ARG A 22 -9.38 25.54 20.91
C ARG A 22 -8.36 24.75 21.73
N LEU A 23 -8.81 23.74 22.47
CA LEU A 23 -7.95 22.87 23.27
C LEU A 23 -7.03 22.01 22.39
N GLU A 24 -7.53 21.48 21.28
CA GLU A 24 -6.74 20.69 20.32
C GLU A 24 -5.71 21.56 19.58
N ALA A 25 -6.07 22.81 19.24
CA ALA A 25 -5.11 23.78 18.71
C ALA A 25 -3.98 24.12 19.71
N GLU A 26 -4.32 24.29 20.99
CA GLU A 26 -3.33 24.51 22.07
C GLU A 26 -2.49 23.25 22.35
N CYS A 27 -3.07 22.05 22.23
CA CYS A 27 -2.41 20.77 22.53
C CYS A 27 -1.57 20.23 21.35
N GLY A 28 -1.86 20.63 20.11
CA GLY A 28 -1.13 20.20 18.91
C GLY A 28 0.36 20.52 18.99
N GLY A 29 0.70 21.77 19.31
CA GLY A 29 2.10 22.19 19.45
C GLY A 29 2.85 21.47 20.57
N PHE A 30 2.17 21.22 21.70
CA PHE A 30 2.74 20.46 22.82
C PHE A 30 3.01 18.99 22.44
N MET A 31 2.08 18.36 21.73
CA MET A 31 2.24 16.98 21.25
C MET A 31 3.33 16.85 20.20
N ASP A 32 3.52 17.85 19.35
CA ASP A 32 4.60 17.85 18.35
C ASP A 32 5.98 18.02 19.03
N ILE A 33 6.06 18.86 20.06
CA ILE A 33 7.26 18.99 20.89
C ILE A 33 7.54 17.68 21.64
N LEU A 34 6.52 17.06 22.26
CA LEU A 34 6.67 15.78 22.97
C LEU A 34 7.07 14.63 22.07
N LYS A 35 6.46 14.49 20.88
CA LYS A 35 6.87 13.47 19.89
C LYS A 35 8.33 13.68 19.48
N LYS A 36 8.75 14.93 19.25
CA LYS A 36 10.15 15.23 18.91
C LYS A 36 11.11 14.95 20.07
N LEU A 37 10.73 15.30 21.30
CA LEU A 37 11.50 15.09 22.53
C LEU A 37 11.63 13.59 22.86
N CYS A 38 10.52 12.85 22.82
CA CYS A 38 10.43 11.40 23.05
C CYS A 38 10.94 10.54 21.90
N ILE A 39 11.19 11.09 20.71
CA ILE A 39 11.92 10.37 19.67
C ILE A 39 13.42 10.70 19.77
N THR A 40 13.79 11.94 20.06
CA THR A 40 15.21 12.34 20.09
C THR A 40 15.95 11.82 21.32
N ILE A 41 15.37 11.93 22.52
CA ILE A 41 16.03 11.51 23.78
C ILE A 41 16.05 9.97 23.92
N PRO A 42 14.91 9.26 23.83
CA PRO A 42 14.87 7.80 23.94
C PRO A 42 15.60 7.08 22.83
N PHE A 43 15.74 7.67 21.63
CA PHE A 43 16.54 7.05 20.57
C PHE A 43 18.03 7.09 20.90
N LEU A 44 18.57 8.24 21.33
CA LEU A 44 19.98 8.34 21.68
C LEU A 44 20.33 7.44 22.86
N GLU A 45 19.46 7.40 23.87
CA GLU A 45 19.59 6.53 25.04
C GLU A 45 19.47 5.05 24.65
N ALA A 46 18.51 4.68 23.79
CA ALA A 46 18.41 3.34 23.23
C ALA A 46 19.66 2.94 22.42
N MET A 47 20.30 3.89 21.71
CA MET A 47 21.55 3.61 21.00
C MET A 47 22.73 3.29 21.94
N VAL A 48 22.78 3.92 23.12
CA VAL A 48 23.75 3.60 24.17
C VAL A 48 23.53 2.19 24.70
N HIS A 49 22.27 1.79 24.90
CA HIS A 49 21.90 0.44 25.36
C HIS A 49 21.98 -0.63 24.25
N MET A 50 21.97 -0.24 22.98
CA MET A 50 22.01 -1.15 21.81
C MET A 50 23.22 -0.90 20.91
N PRO A 51 24.47 -1.13 21.39
CA PRO A 51 25.68 -0.79 20.65
C PRO A 51 25.84 -1.52 19.32
N ARG A 52 25.27 -2.74 19.19
CA ARG A 52 25.26 -3.48 17.91
C ARG A 52 24.43 -2.75 16.84
N TYR A 53 23.28 -2.23 17.22
CA TYR A 53 22.39 -1.51 16.32
C TYR A 53 22.97 -0.12 15.99
N ALA A 54 23.55 0.57 16.97
CA ALA A 54 24.28 1.82 16.73
C ALA A 54 25.44 1.65 15.73
N LYS A 55 26.24 0.58 15.86
CA LYS A 55 27.30 0.25 14.89
C LYS A 55 26.74 -0.04 13.49
N TYR A 56 25.61 -0.74 13.42
CA TYR A 56 24.93 -1.03 12.17
C TYR A 56 24.43 0.25 11.47
N LEU A 57 23.73 1.13 12.19
CA LEU A 57 23.26 2.42 11.67
C LEU A 57 24.42 3.31 11.21
N LYS A 58 25.51 3.37 11.98
CA LYS A 58 26.73 4.10 11.57
C LYS A 58 27.30 3.53 10.26
N GLY A 59 27.31 2.20 10.11
CA GLY A 59 27.70 1.55 8.87
C GLY A 59 26.76 1.84 7.70
N LEU A 60 25.46 1.91 7.94
CA LEU A 60 24.44 2.26 6.93
C LEU A 60 24.63 3.69 6.42
N LEU A 61 24.82 4.66 7.33
CA LEU A 61 25.04 6.06 6.99
C LEU A 61 26.38 6.27 6.26
N ALA A 62 27.43 5.57 6.65
CA ALA A 62 28.73 5.60 5.97
C ALA A 62 28.74 4.88 4.61
N LYS A 63 27.78 3.98 4.36
CA LYS A 63 27.57 3.35 3.05
C LYS A 63 26.67 4.15 2.13
N LYS A 64 25.80 5.02 2.67
CA LYS A 64 24.94 5.91 1.89
C LYS A 64 25.75 6.84 0.97
N THR A 65 26.93 7.30 1.40
CA THR A 65 27.89 8.03 0.55
C THR A 65 28.43 7.23 -0.63
N LYS A 66 28.36 5.90 -0.61
CA LYS A 66 28.69 5.02 -1.75
C LYS A 66 27.46 4.62 -2.59
N TYR A 67 26.26 4.96 -2.12
CA TYR A 67 25.00 4.59 -2.77
C TYR A 67 24.60 5.60 -3.86
N GLU A 68 25.13 6.83 -3.80
CA GLU A 68 25.01 7.82 -4.88
C GLU A 68 25.64 7.30 -6.18
N ASP A 69 26.75 6.55 -6.09
CA ASP A 69 27.37 5.89 -7.25
C ASP A 69 26.58 4.66 -7.75
N LEU A 70 25.77 4.02 -6.89
CA LEU A 70 24.92 2.87 -7.22
C LEU A 70 23.51 3.30 -7.69
N ALA A 71 23.17 4.58 -7.63
CA ALA A 71 21.83 5.09 -7.88
C ALA A 71 21.39 5.00 -9.35
N ASN A 72 22.33 4.82 -10.28
CA ASN A 72 22.06 4.74 -11.72
C ASN A 72 21.88 3.28 -12.19
N VAL A 73 20.94 2.55 -11.59
CA VAL A 73 20.50 1.26 -12.13
C VAL A 73 19.51 1.52 -13.26
N THR A 74 19.86 1.14 -14.48
CA THR A 74 18.91 1.12 -15.61
C THR A 74 17.81 0.10 -15.35
N LEU A 75 16.60 0.58 -15.07
CA LEU A 75 15.42 -0.24 -14.89
C LEU A 75 14.74 -0.47 -16.24
N GLY A 76 14.24 -1.68 -16.48
CA GLY A 76 13.36 -1.97 -17.61
C GLY A 76 12.05 -1.17 -17.51
N GLU A 77 11.35 -1.00 -18.63
CA GLU A 77 10.15 -0.16 -18.72
C GLU A 77 9.07 -0.57 -17.71
N GLU A 78 8.79 -1.86 -17.59
CA GLU A 78 7.84 -2.43 -16.61
C GLU A 78 8.23 -2.17 -15.15
N CYS A 79 9.53 -2.18 -14.83
CA CYS A 79 9.98 -1.93 -13.47
C CYS A 79 9.95 -0.42 -13.15
N SER A 80 10.21 0.40 -14.16
CA SER A 80 10.14 1.86 -14.07
C SER A 80 8.72 2.35 -13.82
N THR A 81 7.71 1.77 -14.47
CA THR A 81 6.29 2.13 -14.27
C THR A 81 5.80 1.79 -12.86
N CYS A 82 6.18 0.62 -12.34
CA CYS A 82 5.89 0.21 -10.96
C CYS A 82 6.48 1.17 -9.91
N ILE A 83 7.72 1.62 -10.10
CA ILE A 83 8.41 2.51 -9.14
C ILE A 83 7.91 3.96 -9.27
N LEU A 84 7.57 4.41 -10.48
CA LEU A 84 7.10 5.77 -10.72
C LEU A 84 5.62 5.98 -10.40
N ASN A 85 4.92 4.97 -9.83
CA ASN A 85 3.47 4.99 -9.59
C ASN A 85 2.67 5.44 -10.83
N LYS A 86 3.22 5.21 -12.03
CA LYS A 86 2.50 5.47 -13.27
C LYS A 86 1.64 4.25 -13.50
N LEU A 87 0.32 4.45 -13.49
CA LEU A 87 -0.63 3.39 -13.78
C LEU A 87 -0.27 2.77 -15.14
N PRO A 88 0.02 1.47 -15.21
CA PRO A 88 0.21 0.81 -16.49
C PRO A 88 -1.06 0.97 -17.31
N LYS A 89 -0.90 1.17 -18.62
CA LYS A 89 -2.03 1.32 -19.54
C LYS A 89 -2.90 0.07 -19.45
N LYS A 90 -4.18 0.22 -19.05
CA LYS A 90 -5.12 -0.90 -18.97
C LYS A 90 -5.20 -1.58 -20.35
N GLN A 91 -4.66 -2.78 -20.44
CA GLN A 91 -4.88 -3.65 -21.59
C GLN A 91 -6.36 -4.07 -21.59
N PRO A 92 -7.02 -4.16 -22.75
CA PRO A 92 -8.37 -4.69 -22.82
C PRO A 92 -8.36 -6.12 -22.28
N ASP A 93 -9.20 -6.39 -21.29
CA ASP A 93 -9.40 -7.74 -20.78
C ASP A 93 -9.96 -8.58 -21.93
N THR A 94 -9.19 -9.56 -22.40
CA THR A 94 -9.64 -10.45 -23.49
C THR A 94 -10.79 -11.35 -23.03
N GLY A 95 -11.12 -11.34 -21.73
CA GLY A 95 -12.18 -12.14 -21.09
C GLY A 95 -11.77 -13.62 -21.07
N SER A 96 -11.85 -14.24 -22.25
CA SER A 96 -11.41 -15.60 -22.51
C SER A 96 -10.30 -15.64 -23.56
N PHE A 97 -9.32 -16.50 -23.36
CA PHE A 97 -8.21 -16.74 -24.28
C PHE A 97 -7.92 -18.23 -24.34
N THR A 98 -7.17 -18.68 -25.35
CA THR A 98 -6.78 -20.08 -25.46
C THR A 98 -5.34 -20.27 -25.03
N ILE A 99 -5.09 -21.27 -24.19
CA ILE A 99 -3.75 -21.72 -23.80
C ILE A 99 -3.54 -23.19 -24.19
N PRO A 100 -2.31 -23.59 -24.56
CA PRO A 100 -1.98 -25.00 -24.63
C PRO A 100 -2.04 -25.62 -23.22
N LEU A 101 -2.59 -26.83 -23.13
CA LEU A 101 -2.80 -27.55 -21.87
C LEU A 101 -2.51 -29.04 -22.07
N CYS A 102 -1.83 -29.67 -21.11
CA CYS A 102 -1.67 -31.13 -21.08
C CYS A 102 -2.46 -31.72 -19.91
N ILE A 103 -3.25 -32.75 -20.17
CA ILE A 103 -3.94 -33.55 -19.14
C ILE A 103 -3.50 -35.00 -19.28
N GLY A 104 -2.67 -35.48 -18.35
CA GLY A 104 -1.97 -36.75 -18.50
C GLY A 104 -1.10 -36.74 -19.76
N ASN A 105 -1.30 -37.72 -20.64
CA ASN A 105 -0.60 -37.84 -21.93
C ASN A 105 -1.32 -37.12 -23.09
N HIS A 106 -2.45 -36.45 -22.84
CA HIS A 106 -3.21 -35.77 -23.87
C HIS A 106 -2.79 -34.30 -23.96
N HIS A 107 -2.25 -33.91 -25.11
CA HIS A 107 -1.88 -32.53 -25.42
C HIS A 107 -3.04 -31.81 -26.12
N ILE A 108 -3.50 -30.71 -25.53
CA ILE A 108 -4.54 -29.83 -26.05
C ILE A 108 -3.87 -28.53 -26.48
N GLU A 109 -3.85 -28.24 -27.78
CA GLU A 109 -3.21 -27.02 -28.29
C GLU A 109 -3.96 -25.74 -27.90
N LYS A 110 -5.30 -25.83 -27.78
CA LYS A 110 -6.19 -24.70 -27.52
C LYS A 110 -7.24 -25.06 -26.47
N SER A 111 -6.90 -24.89 -25.20
CA SER A 111 -7.81 -24.96 -24.08
C SER A 111 -8.31 -23.56 -23.70
N LEU A 112 -9.60 -23.40 -23.45
CA LEU A 112 -10.18 -22.11 -23.09
C LEU A 112 -9.86 -21.77 -21.63
N ALA A 113 -9.21 -20.64 -21.42
CA ALA A 113 -9.01 -20.02 -20.11
C ALA A 113 -9.88 -18.77 -20.04
N ASP A 114 -10.81 -18.74 -19.08
CA ASP A 114 -11.70 -17.61 -18.83
C ASP A 114 -11.41 -17.07 -17.42
N LEU A 115 -10.94 -15.82 -17.34
CA LEU A 115 -10.63 -15.18 -16.05
C LEU A 115 -11.89 -14.82 -15.25
N GLY A 116 -13.06 -14.82 -15.91
CA GLY A 116 -14.35 -14.64 -15.27
C GLY A 116 -14.98 -15.95 -14.75
N ALA A 117 -14.41 -17.10 -15.09
CA ALA A 117 -14.94 -18.39 -14.67
C ALA A 117 -14.44 -18.78 -13.27
N THR A 118 -15.36 -19.20 -12.40
CA THR A 118 -15.04 -19.67 -11.04
C THR A 118 -14.86 -21.19 -10.95
N ILE A 119 -15.17 -21.91 -12.03
CA ILE A 119 -15.09 -23.37 -12.12
C ILE A 119 -14.42 -23.79 -13.43
N ASN A 120 -13.69 -24.91 -13.39
CA ASN A 120 -13.12 -25.54 -14.58
C ASN A 120 -14.08 -26.61 -15.09
N VAL A 121 -14.41 -26.56 -16.39
CA VAL A 121 -15.28 -27.54 -17.04
C VAL A 121 -14.46 -28.40 -18.00
N MET A 122 -14.63 -29.72 -17.89
CA MET A 122 -14.03 -30.69 -18.79
C MET A 122 -15.16 -31.48 -19.47
N PRO A 123 -15.23 -31.52 -20.81
CA PRO A 123 -16.24 -32.33 -21.49
C PRO A 123 -16.12 -33.80 -21.09
N TYR A 124 -17.26 -34.44 -20.81
CA TYR A 124 -17.31 -35.83 -20.36
C TYR A 124 -16.55 -36.79 -21.31
N LYS A 125 -16.67 -36.59 -22.63
CA LYS A 125 -15.94 -37.38 -23.63
C LYS A 125 -14.43 -37.26 -23.52
N PHE A 126 -13.93 -36.09 -23.14
CA PHE A 126 -12.51 -35.87 -22.94
C PHE A 126 -12.04 -36.52 -21.62
N LEU A 127 -12.87 -36.44 -20.57
CA LEU A 127 -12.62 -37.14 -19.31
C LEU A 127 -12.55 -38.67 -19.51
N GLU A 128 -13.49 -39.25 -20.26
CA GLU A 128 -13.44 -40.67 -20.63
C GLU A 128 -12.10 -41.00 -21.30
N SER A 129 -11.69 -40.23 -22.33
CA SER A 129 -10.42 -40.49 -23.01
C SER A 129 -9.17 -40.41 -22.12
N CYS A 130 -9.22 -39.64 -21.03
CA CYS A 130 -8.10 -39.50 -20.09
C CYS A 130 -8.05 -40.63 -19.04
N ILE A 131 -9.19 -41.24 -18.70
CA ILE A 131 -9.28 -42.26 -17.64
C ILE A 131 -8.93 -43.66 -18.16
N TRP A 132 -9.14 -43.95 -19.45
CA TRP A 132 -8.89 -45.27 -20.04
C TRP A 132 -7.44 -45.56 -20.47
N VAL A 133 -6.46 -44.74 -20.04
CA VAL A 133 -5.03 -44.90 -20.41
C VAL A 133 -4.14 -45.27 -19.21
N ASN A 134 -4.71 -45.77 -18.11
CA ASN A 134 -3.95 -46.41 -17.01
C ASN A 134 -4.24 -47.91 -16.97
#